data_AF-A0A4S8L5L7-F1
#
_entry.id   AF-A0A4S8L5L7-F1
#
_cell.length_a   1.000
_cell.length_b   1.000
_cell.length_c   1.000
_cell.angle_alpha   90.00
_cell.angle_beta   90.00
_cell.angle_gamma   90.00
#
_symmetry.space_group_name_H-M   'P 1'
#
loop_
_entity.id
_entity.type
_entity.pdbx_description
1 polymer ?
#
loop_
_entity_poly.entity_id
_entity_poly.type
_entity_poly.pdbx_seq_one_letter_code
_entity_poly.pdbx_strand_id
1 'polypeptide(L)'
;MLIQLRTGHIQLYYHLHRSQQTDSPTCPCCNQHQETVIHFLLLCPAHKGARSRLKRAIGSRDLTLRTLLSERTNLKHLFNFLNDTKRFAHIYGVFPPIPDKSDDND
;
A
#
# COMPACT_ATOMS: atom_id res chain seq x y z
N MET A 1 10.37 -3.78 -3.06
CA MET A 1 9.06 -3.35 -2.54
C MET A 1 7.93 -3.34 -3.57
N LEU A 2 7.95 -2.55 -4.66
CA LEU A 2 6.81 -2.48 -5.60
C LEU A 2 6.47 -3.85 -6.23
N ILE A 3 7.49 -4.60 -6.66
CA ILE A 3 7.31 -5.96 -7.18
C ILE A 3 6.65 -6.87 -6.14
N GLN A 4 7.05 -6.78 -4.87
CA GLN A 4 6.47 -7.55 -3.77
C GLN A 4 5.00 -7.20 -3.51
N LEU A 5 4.60 -5.93 -3.65
CA LEU A 5 3.18 -5.54 -3.62
C LEU A 5 2.41 -6.15 -4.80
N ARG A 6 2.99 -6.12 -6.01
CA ARG A 6 2.35 -6.66 -7.22
C ARG A 6 2.17 -8.18 -7.16
N THR A 7 3.15 -8.90 -6.60
CA THR A 7 3.10 -10.37 -6.47
C THR A 7 2.44 -10.84 -5.19
N GLY A 8 2.16 -9.94 -4.24
CA GLY A 8 1.68 -10.29 -2.91
C GLY A 8 2.74 -10.90 -2.00
N HIS A 9 4.01 -10.97 -2.42
CA HIS A 9 5.14 -11.48 -1.64
C HIS A 9 5.76 -10.39 -0.76
N ILE A 10 4.91 -9.70 0.01
CA ILE A 10 5.33 -8.64 0.93
C ILE A 10 5.01 -9.04 2.37
N GLN A 11 5.69 -8.45 3.36
CA GLN A 11 5.53 -8.74 4.80
C GLN A 11 4.19 -8.25 5.39
N LEU A 12 3.09 -8.69 4.80
CA LEU A 12 1.74 -8.64 5.34
C LEU A 12 1.38 -10.03 5.89
N TYR A 13 0.50 -10.08 6.89
CA TYR A 13 0.20 -11.30 7.65
C TYR A 13 -0.33 -12.44 6.79
N TYR A 14 -1.03 -12.16 5.68
CA TYR A 14 -1.44 -13.23 4.77
C TYR A 14 -0.24 -13.99 4.17
N HIS A 15 0.79 -13.26 3.72
CA HIS A 15 2.00 -13.89 3.17
C HIS A 15 2.84 -14.56 4.27
N LEU A 16 2.99 -13.89 5.42
CA LEU A 16 3.75 -14.43 6.55
C LEU A 16 3.15 -15.75 7.07
N HIS A 17 1.83 -15.82 7.19
CA HIS A 17 1.12 -17.03 7.58
C HIS A 17 1.33 -18.16 6.56
N ARG A 18 1.26 -17.85 5.25
CA ARG A 18 1.53 -18.84 4.19
C ARG A 18 2.97 -19.38 4.26
N SER A 19 3.91 -18.58 4.72
CA SER A 19 5.30 -18.97 4.97
C SER A 19 5.56 -19.48 6.39
N GLN A 20 4.50 -19.74 7.19
CA GLN A 20 4.58 -20.25 8.56
C GLN A 20 5.36 -19.35 9.54
N GLN A 21 5.42 -18.04 9.27
CA GLN A 21 6.08 -17.05 10.13
C GLN A 21 5.12 -16.38 11.12
N THR A 22 3.81 -16.52 10.94
CA THR A 22 2.78 -16.05 11.87
C THR A 22 1.70 -17.11 12.02
N ASP A 23 1.10 -17.20 13.22
CA ASP A 23 0.05 -18.19 13.51
C ASP A 23 -1.29 -17.88 12.83
N SER A 24 -1.47 -16.64 12.37
CA SER A 24 -2.72 -16.19 11.76
C SER A 24 -2.48 -15.22 10.59
N PRO A 25 -3.31 -15.27 9.53
CA PRO A 25 -3.28 -14.31 8.44
C PRO A 25 -4.05 -13.01 8.74
N THR A 26 -4.69 -12.89 9.91
CA THR A 26 -5.54 -11.75 10.28
C THR A 26 -4.75 -10.45 10.33
N CYS A 27 -5.33 -9.38 9.81
CA CYS A 27 -4.73 -8.06 9.81
C CYS A 27 -4.57 -7.52 11.23
N PRO A 28 -3.34 -7.24 11.68
CA PRO A 28 -3.10 -6.73 13.03
C PRO A 28 -3.61 -5.30 13.22
N CYS A 29 -3.88 -4.58 12.12
CA CYS A 29 -4.36 -3.20 12.17
C CYS A 29 -5.86 -3.10 12.46
N CYS A 30 -6.67 -4.03 11.93
CA CYS A 30 -8.13 -3.99 12.07
C CYS A 30 -8.75 -5.22 12.77
N ASN A 31 -8.01 -6.32 12.89
CA ASN A 31 -8.44 -7.58 13.50
C ASN A 31 -9.73 -8.20 12.91
N GLN A 32 -10.08 -7.87 11.67
CA GLN A 32 -11.36 -8.30 11.05
C GLN A 32 -11.19 -9.26 9.86
N HIS A 33 -10.19 -9.03 9.03
CA HIS A 33 -9.99 -9.77 7.78
C HIS A 33 -8.52 -10.15 7.60
N GLN A 34 -8.25 -11.04 6.65
CA GLN A 34 -6.88 -11.40 6.29
C GLN A 34 -6.13 -10.19 5.71
N GLU A 35 -4.87 -10.02 6.09
CA GLU A 35 -4.02 -8.92 5.61
C GLU A 35 -3.45 -9.20 4.22
N THR A 36 -4.30 -9.16 3.20
CA THR A 36 -3.86 -9.21 1.80
C THR A 36 -3.45 -7.82 1.31
N VAL A 37 -2.75 -7.73 0.17
CA VAL A 37 -2.42 -6.44 -0.47
C VAL A 37 -3.70 -5.65 -0.79
N ILE A 38 -4.75 -6.32 -1.27
CA ILE A 38 -6.05 -5.69 -1.55
C ILE A 38 -6.65 -5.15 -0.25
N HIS A 39 -6.65 -5.96 0.82
CA HIS A 39 -7.17 -5.52 2.10
C HIS A 39 -6.42 -4.28 2.59
N PHE A 40 -5.09 -4.34 2.63
CA PHE A 40 -4.24 -3.26 3.09
C PHE A 40 -4.45 -1.96 2.30
N LEU A 41 -4.36 -2.01 0.97
CA LEU A 41 -4.42 -0.81 0.11
C LEU A 41 -5.83 -0.26 -0.09
N LEU A 42 -6.87 -1.10 -0.11
CA LEU A 42 -8.20 -0.69 -0.58
C LEU A 42 -9.32 -0.83 0.47
N LEU A 43 -9.19 -1.73 1.47
CA LEU A 43 -10.33 -2.12 2.30
C LEU A 43 -10.15 -1.85 3.81
N CYS A 44 -8.94 -1.96 4.35
CA CYS A 44 -8.66 -2.04 5.79
C CYS A 44 -9.21 -0.84 6.58
N PRO A 45 -10.23 -0.98 7.45
CA PRO A 45 -10.84 0.19 8.09
C PRO A 45 -9.86 1.04 8.92
N ALA A 46 -8.81 0.42 9.49
CA ALA A 46 -7.75 1.11 10.21
C ALA A 46 -6.99 2.15 9.38
N HIS A 47 -6.93 1.98 8.05
CA HIS A 47 -6.26 2.91 7.13
C HIS A 47 -7.24 3.79 6.35
N LYS A 48 -8.49 3.94 6.81
CA LYS A 48 -9.51 4.75 6.13
C LYS A 48 -9.04 6.17 5.86
N GLY A 49 -8.41 6.82 6.85
CA GLY A 49 -7.89 8.20 6.69
C GLY A 49 -6.81 8.33 5.61
N ALA A 50 -5.81 7.44 5.64
CA ALA A 50 -4.76 7.39 4.62
C ALA A 50 -5.34 7.07 3.22
N ARG A 51 -6.29 6.13 3.14
CA ARG A 51 -6.99 5.84 1.88
C ARG A 51 -7.81 7.01 1.37
N SER A 52 -8.45 7.77 2.24
CA SER A 52 -9.19 8.97 1.82
C SER A 52 -8.25 10.01 1.19
N ARG A 53 -7.03 10.19 1.70
CA ARG A 53 -6.01 11.05 1.07
C ARG A 53 -5.54 10.48 -0.27
N LEU A 54 -5.25 9.18 -0.31
CA LEU A 54 -4.86 8.47 -1.53
C LEU A 54 -5.93 8.62 -2.64
N LYS A 55 -7.20 8.40 -2.31
CA LYS A 55 -8.35 8.57 -3.22
C LYS A 55 -8.50 9.99 -3.73
N ARG A 56 -8.27 11.00 -2.88
CA ARG A 56 -8.32 12.42 -3.28
C ARG A 56 -7.19 12.77 -4.23
N ALA A 57 -6.02 12.16 -4.05
CA ALA A 57 -4.84 12.46 -4.84
C ALA A 57 -4.86 11.79 -6.24
N ILE A 58 -5.36 10.55 -6.32
CA ILE A 58 -5.44 9.79 -7.58
C ILE A 58 -6.77 10.05 -8.32
N GLY A 59 -7.85 10.32 -7.58
CA GLY A 59 -9.21 10.33 -8.11
C GLY A 59 -9.96 9.04 -7.74
N SER A 60 -11.16 9.18 -7.17
CA SER A 60 -11.93 8.03 -6.66
C SER A 60 -12.31 7.00 -7.73
N ARG A 61 -12.48 7.42 -8.99
CA ARG A 61 -12.86 6.54 -10.10
C ARG A 61 -11.68 5.69 -10.60
N ASP A 62 -10.46 6.18 -10.40
CA ASP A 62 -9.25 5.55 -10.93
C ASP A 62 -8.50 4.74 -9.88
N LEU A 63 -8.94 4.73 -8.62
CA LEU A 63 -8.28 3.95 -7.57
C LEU A 63 -8.62 2.45 -7.67
N THR A 64 -7.83 1.73 -8.46
CA THR A 64 -7.80 0.27 -8.50
C THR A 64 -6.43 -0.24 -8.06
N LEU A 65 -6.34 -1.52 -7.69
CA LEU A 65 -5.03 -2.12 -7.37
C LEU A 65 -4.06 -2.01 -8.56
N ARG A 66 -4.57 -2.22 -9.78
CA ARG A 66 -3.78 -2.20 -11.01
C ARG A 66 -3.23 -0.80 -11.28
N THR A 67 -4.08 0.22 -11.31
CA THR A 67 -3.67 1.61 -11.61
C THR A 67 -2.70 2.14 -10.56
N LEU A 68 -2.97 1.87 -9.28
CA LEU A 68 -2.10 2.27 -8.16
C LEU A 68 -0.71 1.63 -8.23
N LEU A 69 -0.62 0.35 -8.61
CA LEU A 69 0.64 -0.37 -8.64
C LEU A 69 1.36 -0.29 -10.00
N SER A 70 0.71 0.14 -11.08
CA SER A 70 1.28 0.11 -12.44
C SER A 70 1.77 1.47 -12.92
N GLU A 71 1.05 2.55 -12.62
CA GLU A 71 1.35 3.88 -13.14
C GLU A 71 2.44 4.58 -12.30
N ARG A 72 3.48 5.10 -12.97
CA ARG A 72 4.58 5.81 -12.28
C ARG A 72 4.09 7.06 -11.55
N THR A 73 3.13 7.76 -12.14
CA THR A 73 2.48 8.95 -11.56
C THR A 73 1.82 8.66 -10.21
N ASN A 74 1.31 7.44 -10.01
CA ASN A 74 0.66 7.03 -8.77
C ASN A 74 1.64 6.57 -7.68
N LEU A 75 2.91 6.31 -8.01
CA LEU A 75 3.90 5.83 -7.04
C LEU A 75 4.16 6.84 -5.92
N LYS A 76 4.12 8.14 -6.21
CA LYS A 76 4.25 9.20 -5.19
C LYS A 76 3.13 9.10 -4.15
N HIS A 77 1.90 8.89 -4.62
CA HIS A 77 0.74 8.76 -3.76
C HIS A 77 0.74 7.44 -2.99
N LEU A 78 1.21 6.36 -3.62
CA LEU A 78 1.43 5.08 -2.95
C LEU A 78 2.43 5.21 -1.80
N PHE A 79 3.60 5.82 -2.02
CA PHE A 79 4.60 5.97 -0.95
C PHE A 79 4.11 6.86 0.19
N ASN A 80 3.38 7.94 -0.11
CA ASN A 80 2.72 8.74 0.92
C ASN A 80 1.72 7.91 1.73
N PHE A 81 0.93 7.06 1.08
CA PHE A 81 0.05 6.12 1.77
C PHE A 81 0.84 5.16 2.68
N LEU A 82 1.93 4.57 2.19
CA LEU A 82 2.76 3.66 3.00
C LEU A 82 3.34 4.35 4.23
N ASN A 83 3.85 5.57 4.07
CA ASN A 83 4.34 6.41 5.16
C ASN A 83 3.23 6.72 6.18
N ASP A 84 2.05 7.11 5.70
CA ASP A 84 0.89 7.42 6.55
C ASP A 84 0.43 6.22 7.38
N THR A 85 0.48 5.01 6.81
CA THR A 85 0.10 3.78 7.54
C THR A 85 1.17 3.32 8.52
N LYS A 86 2.44 3.74 8.33
CA LYS A 86 3.63 3.25 9.06
C LYS A 86 3.81 1.73 9.04
N ARG A 87 3.05 1.00 8.21
CA ARG A 87 2.99 -0.48 8.24
C ARG A 87 4.34 -1.13 7.94
N PHE A 88 5.15 -0.48 7.12
CA PHE A 88 6.47 -0.95 6.72
C PHE A 88 7.64 -0.08 7.23
N ALA A 89 7.37 0.86 8.15
CA ALA A 89 8.41 1.76 8.65
C ALA A 89 9.58 1.02 9.32
N HIS A 90 9.29 -0.13 9.95
CA HIS A 90 10.31 -0.97 10.59
C HIS A 90 11.17 -1.80 9.59
N ILE A 91 10.76 -1.89 8.32
CA ILE A 91 11.44 -2.72 7.30
C ILE A 91 12.18 -1.84 6.31
N TYR A 92 11.52 -0.80 5.83
CA TYR A 92 12.04 0.08 4.76
C TYR A 92 12.34 1.49 5.25
N GLY A 93 12.04 1.82 6.51
CA GLY A 93 12.09 3.20 6.99
C GLY A 93 10.96 4.06 6.42
N VAL A 94 11.17 5.38 6.42
CA VAL A 94 10.28 6.35 5.80
C VAL A 94 10.68 6.50 4.33
N PHE A 95 9.72 6.35 3.41
CA PHE A 95 9.96 6.55 1.99
C PHE A 95 10.16 8.05 1.72
N PRO A 96 11.19 8.44 0.94
CA PRO A 96 11.41 9.84 0.60
C PRO A 96 10.26 10.40 -0.25
N PRO A 97 9.98 11.70 -0.17
CA PRO A 97 9.03 12.34 -1.06
C PRO A 97 9.54 12.21 -2.51
N ILE A 98 8.69 11.72 -3.42
CA ILE A 98 9.02 11.71 -4.84
C ILE A 98 8.69 13.09 -5.40
N PRO A 99 9.65 13.80 -6.02
CA PRO A 99 9.37 15.08 -6.66
C PRO A 99 8.36 14.89 -7.80
N ASP A 100 7.47 15.87 -7.96
CA ASP A 100 6.51 15.91 -9.06
C ASP A 100 7.28 16.25 -10.34
N LYS A 101 7.82 15.23 -11.02
CA LYS A 101 8.28 15.42 -12.40
C LYS A 101 7.07 15.45 -13.31
N SER A 102 6.36 16.56 -13.31
CA SER A 102 5.56 17.01 -14.44
C SER A 102 6.44 17.98 -15.21
N ASP A 103 7.33 17.47 -16.07
CA ASP A 103 8.04 18.20 -17.13
C ASP A 103 8.94 17.20 -17.88
N ASP A 104 8.33 16.29 -18.63
CA ASP A 104 8.97 15.77 -19.84
C ASP A 104 8.24 16.45 -21.01
N ASN A 105 8.65 17.69 -21.28
CA ASN A 105 8.45 18.33 -22.57
C ASN A 105 9.61 17.88 -23.46
N ASP A 106 9.40 16.85 -24.26
CA ASP A 106 10.12 16.56 -25.51
C ASP A 106 9.23 15.72 -26.45
#